data_AF-A0A6I6S4F6-F1
#
_entry.id   AF-A0A6I6S4F6-F1
#
_cell.length_a   1.000
_cell.length_b   1.000
_cell.length_c   1.000
_cell.angle_alpha   90.00
_cell.angle_beta   90.00
_cell.angle_gamma   90.00
#
_symmetry.space_group_name_H-M   'P 1'
#
loop_
_entity.id
_entity.type
_entity.pdbx_description
1 polymer ?
#
loop_
_entity_poly.entity_id
_entity_poly.type
_entity_poly.pdbx_seq_one_letter_code
_entity_poly.pdbx_strand_id
1 'polypeptide(L)'
;MSLIETLARMEAVAAGRAQPLTTVRHRHLSERPLVFVPLTTAGEAGAPLGALVGTDREKPLLLTVPQPRDRDLRFAFLAELAESVLPYVDGFADDVESEERKETDPETGKKVPVQVELCADAPQLIVPSTAGIEYVRLLGRSMRFRRTAEQEPAAPYPAPPHVPLLGRWFTHFGERARVPGACLLLSMTGLLTRHWATGQSVLEDQHLGALLAWIAPPPGVRGQDAAEHAEAARDGGGQLRCPPAGPATDPAFDNRLLAPAMARYDAGLPGAAEEVRTLVESQLRPTWDAVWQGIDLLRGLPEGARVADRWRRDRWSYTAHRDRIRAGEPPQPRQDDAVTAAQKLSARESAQAQLDAQEALDDALVMAARRLAGEALHGTVTAVEMAYSEGRRPMPRPLVTLRTADRPQLDGNAKLHRGLADGRSQTAEFVAYGAEGPGTLVVRLTGGMGRGKTPEPGSVPEPGDAVCWTLFEHAPRGGPGLPDPEDTPWTHGGPPPGTSGTTGATPIPAPDTVTAEDFL
;
A
#
# COMPACT_ATOMS: atom_id res chain seq x y z
N MET A 1 -7.49 -10.85 13.12
CA MET A 1 -6.68 -10.50 14.30
C MET A 1 -6.02 -11.77 14.80
N SER A 2 -4.70 -11.81 14.89
CA SER A 2 -3.98 -12.98 15.41
C SER A 2 -4.04 -13.04 16.95
N LEU A 3 -3.70 -14.18 17.56
CA LEU A 3 -3.66 -14.26 19.02
C LEU A 3 -2.59 -13.37 19.64
N ILE A 4 -1.45 -13.19 18.94
CA ILE A 4 -0.39 -12.25 19.36
C ILE A 4 -0.89 -10.81 19.30
N GLU A 5 -1.61 -10.44 18.25
CA GLU A 5 -2.16 -9.08 18.12
C GLU A 5 -3.17 -8.78 19.23
N THR A 6 -4.04 -9.74 19.56
CA THR A 6 -4.96 -9.61 20.70
C THR A 6 -4.20 -9.45 22.02
N LEU A 7 -3.16 -10.25 22.25
CA LEU A 7 -2.32 -10.15 23.44
C LEU A 7 -1.63 -8.77 23.51
N ALA A 8 -1.02 -8.31 22.41
CA ALA A 8 -0.34 -7.03 22.33
C ALA A 8 -1.29 -5.85 22.63
N ARG A 9 -2.56 -5.92 22.19
CA ARG A 9 -3.59 -4.93 22.53
C ARG A 9 -3.92 -4.94 24.03
N MET A 10 -4.07 -6.12 24.64
CA MET A 10 -4.30 -6.23 26.10
C MET A 10 -3.10 -5.72 26.91
N GLU A 11 -1.89 -6.04 26.47
CA GLU A 11 -0.63 -5.54 27.06
C GLU A 11 -0.50 -4.03 26.87
N ALA A 12 -0.97 -3.48 25.76
CA ALA A 12 -0.98 -2.04 25.54
C ALA A 12 -1.85 -1.32 26.58
N VAL A 13 -3.06 -1.82 26.82
CA VAL A 13 -3.97 -1.30 27.86
C VAL A 13 -3.34 -1.42 29.25
N ALA A 14 -2.77 -2.58 29.58
CA ALA A 14 -2.15 -2.82 30.88
C ALA A 14 -0.96 -1.87 31.12
N ALA A 15 -0.03 -1.80 30.16
CA ALA A 15 1.15 -0.94 30.22
C ALA A 15 0.82 0.55 30.09
N GLY A 16 -0.34 0.89 29.53
CA GLY A 16 -0.72 2.27 29.20
C GLY A 16 0.12 2.84 28.06
N ARG A 17 0.58 2.02 27.12
CA ARG A 17 1.37 2.44 25.94
C ARG A 17 1.25 1.40 24.84
N ALA A 18 1.30 1.81 23.57
CA ALA A 18 1.26 0.88 22.45
C ALA A 18 2.38 -0.17 22.50
N GLN A 19 2.07 -1.40 22.09
CA GLN A 19 3.04 -2.50 22.00
C GLN A 19 3.54 -2.68 20.57
N PRO A 20 4.83 -2.92 20.35
CA PRO A 20 5.35 -3.22 19.02
C PRO A 20 4.77 -4.54 18.50
N LEU A 21 4.28 -4.52 17.27
CA LEU A 21 3.86 -5.70 16.50
C LEU A 21 4.98 -6.22 15.60
N THR A 22 5.95 -5.37 15.28
CA THR A 22 7.05 -5.65 14.38
C THR A 22 8.37 -5.14 14.98
N THR A 23 9.48 -5.77 14.60
CA THR A 23 10.84 -5.37 14.98
C THR A 23 11.53 -4.56 13.88
N VAL A 24 11.02 -4.66 12.65
CA VAL A 24 11.52 -3.94 11.47
C VAL A 24 10.38 -3.16 10.81
N ARG A 25 10.75 -2.20 9.96
CA ARG A 25 9.84 -1.51 9.06
C ARG A 25 9.63 -2.33 7.80
N HIS A 26 8.38 -2.66 7.48
CA HIS A 26 8.03 -3.51 6.32
C HIS A 26 7.67 -2.75 5.05
N ARG A 27 7.69 -1.41 5.10
CA ARG A 27 7.41 -0.52 3.96
C ARG A 27 8.63 0.32 3.65
N HIS A 28 8.84 0.61 2.37
CA HIS A 28 9.84 1.59 1.97
C HIS A 28 9.38 2.97 2.47
N LEU A 29 10.33 3.76 2.95
CA LEU A 29 10.10 5.14 3.32
C LEU A 29 11.17 5.98 2.66
N SER A 30 10.74 6.81 1.71
CA SER A 30 11.62 7.70 0.99
C SER A 30 12.32 8.67 1.94
N GLU A 31 13.50 9.14 1.54
CA GLU A 31 14.17 10.23 2.25
C GLU A 31 13.39 11.54 2.15
N ARG A 32 12.67 11.74 1.04
CA ARG A 32 11.91 12.96 0.73
C ARG A 32 10.47 12.63 0.30
N PRO A 33 9.64 12.00 1.15
CA PRO A 33 8.28 11.67 0.79
C PRO A 33 7.47 12.96 0.59
N LEU A 34 6.54 12.95 -0.37
CA LEU A 34 5.59 14.04 -0.53
C LEU A 34 4.42 13.81 0.42
N VAL A 35 4.31 14.66 1.44
CA VAL A 35 3.17 14.66 2.35
C VAL A 35 2.04 15.46 1.72
N PHE A 36 0.83 14.89 1.74
CA PHE A 36 -0.39 15.53 1.25
C PHE A 36 -1.50 15.41 2.30
N VAL A 37 -1.88 16.53 2.92
CA VAL A 37 -2.93 16.62 3.94
C VAL A 37 -4.13 17.35 3.35
N PRO A 38 -5.15 16.62 2.86
CA PRO A 38 -6.33 17.25 2.28
C PRO A 38 -7.36 17.64 3.34
N LEU A 39 -8.14 18.68 3.04
CA LEU A 39 -9.34 19.09 3.76
C LEU A 39 -10.48 19.34 2.77
N THR A 40 -11.66 18.84 3.10
CA THR A 40 -12.88 18.98 2.28
C THR A 40 -13.98 19.65 3.09
N THR A 41 -14.90 20.27 2.37
CA THR A 41 -16.06 20.92 3.00
C THR A 41 -17.08 19.87 3.41
N ALA A 42 -17.64 20.00 4.61
CA ALA A 42 -18.74 19.15 5.04
C ALA A 42 -19.97 19.31 4.13
N GLY A 43 -20.60 18.18 3.77
CA GLY A 43 -21.86 18.15 3.03
C GLY A 43 -21.76 18.22 1.50
N GLU A 44 -20.58 18.46 0.93
CA GLU A 44 -20.35 18.39 -0.52
C GLU A 44 -19.22 17.41 -0.83
N ALA A 45 -19.58 16.27 -1.45
CA ALA A 45 -18.63 15.19 -1.68
C ALA A 45 -17.48 15.64 -2.60
N GLY A 46 -16.27 15.72 -2.05
CA GLY A 46 -15.05 15.98 -2.80
C GLY A 46 -14.70 17.45 -3.02
N ALA A 47 -15.52 18.40 -2.56
CA ALA A 47 -15.22 19.83 -2.71
C ALA A 47 -14.00 20.22 -1.84
N PRO A 48 -12.86 20.62 -2.45
CA PRO A 48 -11.67 20.99 -1.71
C PRO A 48 -11.93 22.26 -0.89
N LEU A 49 -11.54 22.23 0.39
CA LEU A 49 -11.47 23.41 1.25
C LEU A 49 -10.03 23.91 1.35
N GLY A 50 -9.07 22.98 1.40
CA GLY A 50 -7.66 23.30 1.33
C GLY A 50 -6.78 22.07 1.44
N ALA A 51 -5.47 22.27 1.35
CA ALA A 51 -4.48 21.22 1.56
C ALA A 51 -3.13 21.80 1.99
N LEU A 52 -2.39 21.02 2.79
CA LEU A 52 -0.94 21.18 2.91
C LEU A 52 -0.25 20.13 2.06
N VAL A 53 0.72 20.55 1.25
CA VAL A 53 1.49 19.68 0.36
C VAL A 53 2.97 20.04 0.40
N GLY A 54 3.86 19.05 0.40
CA GLY A 54 5.30 19.29 0.30
C GLY A 54 6.17 18.16 0.85
N THR A 55 7.49 18.35 0.73
CA THR A 55 8.51 17.40 1.19
C THR A 55 9.34 17.96 2.37
N ASP A 56 9.21 19.25 2.69
CA ASP A 56 9.89 19.93 3.79
C ASP A 56 8.90 20.16 4.95
N ARG A 57 9.18 19.54 6.09
CA ARG A 57 8.40 19.65 7.33
C ARG A 57 8.13 21.10 7.73
N GLU A 58 9.10 21.98 7.59
CA GLU A 58 9.01 23.36 8.08
C GLU A 58 8.39 24.32 7.06
N LYS A 59 8.28 23.90 5.79
CA LYS A 59 7.82 24.74 4.68
C LYS A 59 6.77 24.04 3.79
N PRO A 60 5.61 23.66 4.36
CA PRO A 60 4.52 23.16 3.52
C PRO A 60 3.97 24.27 2.62
N LEU A 61 3.50 23.89 1.43
CA LEU A 61 2.65 24.73 0.61
C LEU A 61 1.21 24.62 1.09
N LEU A 62 0.61 25.75 1.46
CA LEU A 62 -0.80 25.87 1.83
C LEU A 62 -1.64 26.32 0.63
N LEU A 63 -2.54 25.43 0.20
CA LEU A 63 -3.57 25.68 -0.81
C LEU A 63 -4.93 25.83 -0.13
N THR A 64 -5.74 26.81 -0.55
CA THR A 64 -7.03 27.10 0.10
C THR A 64 -8.08 27.53 -0.90
N VAL A 65 -9.32 27.11 -0.69
CA VAL A 65 -10.48 27.50 -1.49
C VAL A 65 -11.43 28.30 -0.61
N PRO A 66 -11.45 29.65 -0.73
CA PRO A 66 -12.23 30.47 0.19
C PRO A 66 -13.75 30.31 0.03
N GLN A 67 -14.21 29.89 -1.15
CA GLN A 67 -15.59 29.50 -1.41
C GLN A 67 -15.63 28.16 -2.18
N PRO A 68 -15.74 27.00 -1.50
CA PRO A 68 -15.72 25.67 -2.11
C PRO A 68 -16.86 25.37 -3.09
N ARG A 69 -17.92 26.20 -3.12
CA ARG A 69 -19.00 26.11 -4.12
C ARG A 69 -18.68 26.82 -5.42
N ASP A 70 -17.65 27.67 -5.43
CA ASP A 70 -17.20 28.37 -6.62
C ASP A 70 -16.35 27.42 -7.47
N ARG A 71 -16.80 27.19 -8.70
CA ARG A 71 -16.17 26.27 -9.64
C ARG A 71 -14.80 26.76 -10.11
N ASP A 72 -14.64 28.07 -10.30
CA ASP A 72 -13.39 28.64 -10.80
C ASP A 72 -12.30 28.54 -9.73
N LEU A 73 -12.66 28.79 -8.46
CA LEU A 73 -11.73 28.63 -7.34
C LEU A 73 -11.33 27.16 -7.12
N ARG A 74 -12.26 26.21 -7.31
CA ARG A 74 -11.93 24.78 -7.28
C ARG A 74 -10.94 24.40 -8.38
N PHE A 75 -11.13 24.89 -9.59
CA PHE A 75 -10.19 24.61 -10.68
C PHE A 75 -8.83 25.26 -10.46
N ALA A 76 -8.78 26.48 -9.94
CA ALA A 76 -7.53 27.13 -9.54
C ALA A 76 -6.78 26.27 -8.52
N PHE A 77 -7.47 25.76 -7.49
CA PHE A 77 -6.88 24.84 -6.53
C PHE A 77 -6.32 23.56 -7.17
N LEU A 78 -7.06 22.95 -8.11
CA LEU A 78 -6.58 21.74 -8.79
C LEU A 78 -5.37 22.02 -9.70
N ALA A 79 -5.30 23.20 -10.30
CA ALA A 79 -4.16 23.66 -11.09
C ALA A 79 -2.93 23.86 -10.20
N GLU A 80 -3.06 24.62 -9.10
CA GLU A 80 -1.97 24.83 -8.13
C GLU A 80 -1.49 23.50 -7.50
N LEU A 81 -2.41 22.58 -7.21
CA LEU A 81 -2.05 21.24 -6.73
C LEU A 81 -1.24 20.47 -7.78
N ALA A 82 -1.63 20.52 -9.05
CA ALA A 82 -0.89 19.88 -10.13
C ALA A 82 0.50 20.52 -10.33
N GLU A 83 0.60 21.85 -10.26
CA GLU A 83 1.86 22.58 -10.34
C GLU A 83 2.80 22.25 -9.17
N SER A 84 2.27 21.91 -7.99
CA SER A 84 3.08 21.48 -6.86
C SER A 84 3.50 20.00 -6.93
N VAL A 85 2.60 19.11 -7.33
CA VAL A 85 2.83 17.65 -7.25
C VAL A 85 3.57 17.10 -8.45
N LEU A 86 3.27 17.59 -9.67
CA LEU A 86 3.87 17.04 -10.88
C LEU A 86 5.39 17.21 -10.96
N PRO A 87 6.00 18.35 -10.58
CA PRO A 87 7.46 18.46 -10.57
C PRO A 87 8.13 17.44 -9.65
N TYR A 88 7.51 17.11 -8.52
CA TYR A 88 8.00 16.04 -7.66
C TYR A 88 7.92 14.68 -8.35
N VAL A 89 6.80 14.36 -9.00
CA VAL A 89 6.61 13.07 -9.70
C VAL A 89 7.54 12.94 -10.91
N ASP A 90 7.71 14.00 -11.68
CA ASP A 90 8.53 14.04 -12.90
C ASP A 90 10.03 14.05 -12.58
N GLY A 91 10.42 14.53 -11.39
CA GLY A 91 11.81 14.51 -10.93
C GLY A 91 12.44 13.12 -10.81
N PHE A 92 11.65 12.04 -10.89
CA PHE A 92 12.11 10.65 -10.90
C PHE A 92 12.15 10.03 -12.31
N ALA A 93 11.72 10.75 -13.34
CA ALA A 93 11.39 10.17 -14.64
C ALA A 93 12.62 9.94 -15.53
N ASP A 94 13.68 10.73 -15.36
CA ASP A 94 14.85 10.73 -16.26
C ASP A 94 16.07 9.98 -15.71
N ASP A 95 16.18 9.84 -14.40
CA ASP A 95 17.25 9.05 -13.79
C ASP A 95 16.91 7.57 -13.89
N VAL A 96 17.62 6.84 -14.76
CA VAL A 96 17.32 5.45 -15.11
C VAL A 96 18.55 4.56 -15.04
N GLU A 97 18.29 3.30 -14.68
CA GLU A 97 19.25 2.20 -14.66
C GLU A 97 18.87 1.19 -15.75
N SER A 98 19.88 0.55 -16.37
CA SER A 98 19.65 -0.51 -17.34
C SER A 98 19.48 -1.86 -16.64
N GLU A 99 18.40 -2.56 -16.96
CA GLU A 99 18.04 -3.86 -16.39
C GLU A 99 17.86 -4.90 -17.50
N GLU A 100 18.39 -6.10 -17.27
CA GLU A 100 18.17 -7.22 -18.20
C GLU A 100 16.86 -7.92 -17.90
N ARG A 101 15.92 -7.86 -18.86
CA ARG A 101 14.66 -8.61 -18.79
C ARG A 101 14.60 -9.63 -19.91
N LYS A 102 14.04 -10.79 -19.63
CA LYS A 102 13.75 -11.80 -20.65
C LYS A 102 12.39 -11.51 -21.27
N GLU A 103 12.39 -11.10 -22.52
CA GLU A 103 11.18 -10.90 -23.31
C GLU A 103 11.03 -12.03 -24.32
N THR A 104 9.79 -12.42 -24.61
CA THR A 104 9.53 -13.42 -25.65
C THR A 104 9.59 -12.72 -26.99
N ASP A 105 10.57 -13.10 -27.81
CA ASP A 105 10.70 -12.62 -29.17
C ASP A 105 9.46 -13.03 -29.99
N PRO A 106 8.72 -12.08 -30.56
CA PRO A 106 7.48 -12.35 -31.29
C PRO A 106 7.71 -13.17 -32.58
N GLU A 107 8.90 -13.14 -33.17
CA GLU A 107 9.21 -13.91 -34.38
C GLU A 107 9.66 -15.34 -34.05
N THR A 108 10.45 -15.51 -32.98
CA THR A 108 11.07 -16.82 -32.67
C THR A 108 10.40 -17.56 -31.52
N GLY A 109 9.52 -16.90 -30.76
CA GLY A 109 8.88 -17.44 -29.55
C GLY A 109 9.87 -17.75 -28.42
N LYS A 110 11.16 -17.39 -28.56
CA LYS A 110 12.20 -17.65 -27.57
C LYS A 110 12.35 -16.47 -26.63
N LYS A 111 12.76 -16.75 -25.39
CA LYS A 111 13.10 -15.70 -24.43
C LYS A 111 14.48 -15.14 -24.71
N VAL A 112 14.55 -13.90 -25.16
CA VAL A 112 15.79 -13.17 -25.44
C VAL A 112 16.03 -12.13 -24.33
N PRO A 113 17.26 -11.94 -23.84
CA PRO A 113 17.57 -10.85 -22.92
C PRO A 113 17.47 -9.51 -23.68
N VAL A 114 16.64 -8.62 -23.17
CA VAL A 114 16.45 -7.25 -23.65
C VAL A 114 16.84 -6.31 -22.52
N GLN A 115 17.59 -5.26 -22.86
CA GLN A 115 17.89 -4.18 -21.93
C GLN A 115 16.67 -3.26 -21.86
N VAL A 116 16.12 -3.12 -20.66
CA VAL A 116 14.98 -2.25 -20.37
C VAL A 116 15.39 -1.19 -19.37
N GLU A 117 14.87 0.01 -19.53
CA GLU A 117 15.12 1.10 -18.58
C GLU A 117 14.24 0.93 -17.34
N LEU A 118 14.83 1.15 -16.16
CA LEU A 118 14.14 1.20 -14.89
C LEU A 118 14.49 2.52 -14.21
N CYS A 119 13.50 3.36 -13.85
CA CYS A 119 13.77 4.56 -13.05
C CYS A 119 14.58 4.19 -11.80
N ALA A 120 15.64 4.94 -11.50
CA ALA A 120 16.54 4.72 -10.37
C ALA A 120 15.76 4.74 -9.03
N ASP A 121 14.72 5.56 -8.96
CA ASP A 121 13.81 5.65 -7.82
C ASP A 121 12.37 5.96 -8.28
N ALA A 122 11.43 6.12 -7.33
CA ALA A 122 10.03 6.43 -7.63
C ALA A 122 9.40 7.39 -6.59
N PRO A 123 8.37 8.17 -6.97
CA PRO A 123 7.68 9.06 -6.05
C PRO A 123 6.90 8.29 -4.99
N GLN A 124 7.05 8.71 -3.73
CA GLN A 124 6.23 8.25 -2.61
C GLN A 124 5.36 9.39 -2.08
N LEU A 125 4.06 9.12 -1.95
CA LEU A 125 3.06 10.02 -1.37
C LEU A 125 2.58 9.46 -0.03
N ILE A 126 2.50 10.33 0.99
CA ILE A 126 1.97 9.99 2.31
C ILE A 126 0.80 10.91 2.64
N VAL A 127 -0.33 10.29 2.99
CA VAL A 127 -1.54 10.97 3.47
C VAL A 127 -1.79 10.62 4.95
N PRO A 128 -2.55 11.41 5.71
CA PRO A 128 -2.71 11.16 7.14
C PRO A 128 -3.44 9.85 7.44
N SER A 129 -4.55 9.59 6.73
CA SER A 129 -5.49 8.52 7.02
C SER A 129 -5.92 7.77 5.76
N THR A 130 -6.63 6.66 5.92
CA THR A 130 -7.22 5.92 4.80
C THR A 130 -8.18 6.78 3.97
N ALA A 131 -8.89 7.72 4.62
CA ALA A 131 -9.76 8.65 3.92
C ALA A 131 -8.99 9.60 2.99
N GLY A 132 -7.72 9.92 3.31
CA GLY A 132 -6.83 10.64 2.40
C GLY A 132 -6.51 9.86 1.12
N ILE A 133 -6.38 8.53 1.20
CA ILE A 133 -6.18 7.66 0.01
C ILE A 133 -7.43 7.73 -0.87
N GLU A 134 -8.61 7.61 -0.27
CA GLU A 134 -9.88 7.71 -1.00
C GLU A 134 -10.06 9.09 -1.65
N TYR A 135 -9.59 10.16 -1.00
CA TYR A 135 -9.61 11.49 -1.59
C TYR A 135 -8.67 11.62 -2.80
N VAL A 136 -7.44 11.09 -2.73
CA VAL A 136 -6.53 11.03 -3.89
C VAL A 136 -7.17 10.25 -5.05
N ARG A 137 -7.83 9.13 -4.75
CA ARG A 137 -8.56 8.34 -5.76
C ARG A 137 -9.73 9.11 -6.38
N LEU A 138 -10.46 9.89 -5.58
CA LEU A 138 -11.54 10.74 -6.05
C LEU A 138 -11.01 11.83 -7.00
N LEU A 139 -9.93 12.52 -6.64
CA LEU A 139 -9.27 13.51 -7.49
C LEU A 139 -8.77 12.88 -8.80
N GLY A 140 -8.16 11.68 -8.73
CA GLY A 140 -7.76 10.95 -9.93
C GLY A 140 -8.93 10.67 -10.89
N ARG A 141 -10.12 10.35 -10.36
CA ARG A 141 -11.34 10.17 -11.14
C ARG A 141 -11.89 11.46 -11.74
N SER A 142 -11.94 12.55 -10.97
CA SER A 142 -12.54 13.81 -11.42
C SER A 142 -11.65 14.56 -12.42
N MET A 143 -10.34 14.36 -12.38
CA MET A 143 -9.37 15.12 -13.18
C MET A 143 -8.98 14.44 -14.49
N ARG A 144 -8.80 13.10 -14.53
CA ARG A 144 -8.08 12.42 -15.64
C ARG A 144 -8.70 12.53 -17.02
N PHE A 145 -10.00 12.84 -17.11
CA PHE A 145 -10.75 12.99 -18.37
C PHE A 145 -11.14 14.44 -18.67
N ARG A 146 -10.66 15.41 -17.88
CA ARG A 146 -10.93 16.82 -18.14
C ARG A 146 -10.31 17.22 -19.48
N ARG A 147 -11.11 17.86 -20.33
CA ARG A 147 -10.69 18.28 -21.67
C ARG A 147 -9.91 19.58 -21.59
N THR A 148 -8.81 19.64 -22.33
CA THR A 148 -7.94 20.82 -22.42
C THR A 148 -8.37 21.71 -23.58
N ALA A 149 -7.85 22.95 -23.60
CA ALA A 149 -8.13 23.90 -24.67
C ALA A 149 -7.64 23.41 -26.04
N GLU A 150 -6.59 22.58 -26.08
CA GLU A 150 -6.07 21.97 -27.31
C GLU A 150 -7.02 20.90 -27.87
N GLN A 151 -7.66 20.15 -26.99
CA GLN A 151 -8.56 19.06 -27.36
C GLN A 151 -9.96 19.56 -27.76
N GLU A 152 -10.47 20.57 -27.06
CA GLU A 152 -11.78 21.15 -27.34
C GLU A 152 -11.77 22.67 -27.07
N PRO A 153 -11.27 23.48 -28.03
CA PRO A 153 -11.16 24.93 -27.88
C PRO A 153 -12.51 25.62 -27.62
N ALA A 154 -13.61 24.99 -28.06
CA ALA A 154 -14.97 25.50 -27.89
C ALA A 154 -15.60 25.17 -26.53
N ALA A 155 -14.93 24.37 -25.68
CA ALA A 155 -15.42 24.05 -24.35
C ALA A 155 -15.48 25.35 -23.51
N PRO A 156 -16.59 25.62 -22.78
CA PRO A 156 -16.72 26.87 -22.03
C PRO A 156 -15.66 27.08 -20.93
N TYR A 157 -15.07 26.00 -20.41
CA TYR A 157 -14.07 26.00 -19.34
C TYR A 157 -13.04 24.88 -19.57
N PRO A 158 -12.07 25.07 -20.47
CA PRO A 158 -11.03 24.07 -20.71
C PRO A 158 -10.08 23.97 -19.51
N ALA A 159 -9.72 22.75 -19.13
CA ALA A 159 -8.77 22.54 -18.04
C ALA A 159 -7.33 22.81 -18.51
N PRO A 160 -6.45 23.38 -17.66
CA PRO A 160 -5.02 23.43 -17.92
C PRO A 160 -4.45 22.01 -18.15
N PRO A 161 -3.50 21.79 -19.09
CA PRO A 161 -3.02 20.45 -19.44
C PRO A 161 -2.44 19.63 -18.27
N HIS A 162 -1.88 20.28 -17.26
CA HIS A 162 -1.33 19.62 -16.08
C HIS A 162 -2.41 19.02 -15.16
N VAL A 163 -3.66 19.51 -15.20
CA VAL A 163 -4.77 18.99 -14.37
C VAL A 163 -5.12 17.54 -14.74
N PRO A 164 -5.46 17.21 -16.01
CA PRO A 164 -5.73 15.82 -16.39
C PRO A 164 -4.49 14.93 -16.26
N LEU A 165 -3.27 15.47 -16.45
CA LEU A 165 -2.03 14.73 -16.21
C LEU A 165 -1.89 14.29 -14.75
N LEU A 166 -2.11 15.20 -13.79
CA LEU A 166 -2.12 14.84 -12.37
C LEU A 166 -3.23 13.81 -12.08
N GLY A 167 -4.41 13.95 -12.72
CA GLY A 167 -5.49 12.96 -12.61
C GLY A 167 -5.07 11.54 -13.01
N ARG A 168 -4.25 11.40 -14.06
CA ARG A 168 -3.70 10.10 -14.49
C ARG A 168 -2.74 9.52 -13.46
N TRP A 169 -1.86 10.36 -12.88
CA TRP A 169 -0.93 9.95 -11.82
C TRP A 169 -1.65 9.56 -10.53
N PHE A 170 -2.61 10.36 -10.07
CA PHE A 170 -3.43 10.04 -8.89
C PHE A 170 -4.26 8.76 -9.10
N THR A 171 -4.74 8.50 -10.31
CA THR A 171 -5.38 7.23 -10.66
C THR A 171 -4.39 6.07 -10.51
N HIS A 172 -3.15 6.22 -10.97
CA HIS A 172 -2.12 5.21 -10.80
C HIS A 172 -1.78 4.96 -9.32
N PHE A 173 -1.48 6.02 -8.56
CA PHE A 173 -1.20 5.91 -7.12
C PHE A 173 -2.37 5.28 -6.35
N GLY A 174 -3.60 5.65 -6.69
CA GLY A 174 -4.80 5.07 -6.13
C GLY A 174 -5.00 3.58 -6.44
N GLU A 175 -4.66 3.13 -7.65
CA GLU A 175 -4.64 1.69 -7.97
C GLU A 175 -3.53 0.96 -7.21
N ARG A 176 -2.37 1.60 -7.05
CA ARG A 176 -1.22 1.03 -6.34
C ARG A 176 -1.42 0.92 -4.84
N ALA A 177 -2.12 1.87 -4.21
CA ALA A 177 -2.51 1.77 -2.80
C ALA A 177 -3.34 0.52 -2.47
N ARG A 178 -4.00 -0.08 -3.47
CA ARG A 178 -4.77 -1.33 -3.34
C ARG A 178 -3.94 -2.60 -3.53
N VAL A 179 -2.66 -2.48 -3.90
CA VAL A 179 -1.76 -3.61 -4.06
C VAL A 179 -1.01 -3.85 -2.75
N PRO A 180 -1.16 -5.02 -2.12
CA PRO A 180 -0.44 -5.34 -0.89
C PRO A 180 1.07 -5.15 -1.03
N GLY A 181 1.66 -4.42 -0.08
CA GLY A 181 3.10 -4.18 -0.03
C GLY A 181 3.58 -3.02 -0.91
N ALA A 182 2.72 -2.43 -1.73
CA ALA A 182 3.04 -1.22 -2.48
C ALA A 182 3.25 -0.04 -1.54
N CYS A 183 4.17 0.85 -1.92
CA CYS A 183 4.65 1.96 -1.11
C CYS A 183 4.53 3.32 -1.81
N LEU A 184 3.94 3.39 -3.02
CA LEU A 184 3.82 4.65 -3.77
C LEU A 184 2.79 5.63 -3.15
N LEU A 185 1.74 5.12 -2.51
CA LEU A 185 0.74 5.92 -1.78
C LEU A 185 0.37 5.20 -0.49
N LEU A 186 0.65 5.82 0.65
CA LEU A 186 0.51 5.24 1.98
C LEU A 186 -0.28 6.17 2.90
N SER A 187 -1.11 5.60 3.78
CA SER A 187 -1.69 6.34 4.91
C SER A 187 -0.81 6.22 6.14
N MET A 188 -0.61 7.31 6.87
CA MET A 188 0.17 7.31 8.10
C MET A 188 -0.48 6.42 9.17
N THR A 189 -1.80 6.51 9.35
CA THR A 189 -2.52 5.60 10.27
C THR A 189 -2.30 4.13 9.90
N GLY A 190 -2.34 3.79 8.61
CA GLY A 190 -2.09 2.43 8.10
C GLY A 190 -0.64 1.97 8.18
N LEU A 191 0.31 2.89 8.25
CA LEU A 191 1.71 2.59 8.55
C LEU A 191 1.90 2.35 10.05
N LEU A 192 1.42 3.24 10.90
CA LEU A 192 1.60 3.13 12.35
C LEU A 192 0.91 1.87 12.93
N THR A 193 -0.35 1.62 12.58
CA THR A 193 -1.11 0.43 13.04
C THR A 193 -0.51 -0.90 12.59
N ARG A 194 0.35 -0.92 11.57
CA ARG A 194 1.09 -2.13 11.19
C ARG A 194 2.22 -2.46 12.15
N HIS A 195 2.81 -1.45 12.80
CA HIS A 195 4.02 -1.62 13.61
C HIS A 195 3.70 -1.56 15.11
N TRP A 196 2.55 -0.98 15.50
CA TRP A 196 2.14 -0.84 16.89
C TRP A 196 0.68 -1.23 17.10
N ALA A 197 0.43 -2.02 18.15
CA ALA A 197 -0.89 -2.31 18.69
C ALA A 197 -1.24 -1.32 19.79
N THR A 198 -2.42 -0.71 19.69
CA THR A 198 -2.99 0.20 20.70
C THR A 198 -4.08 -0.49 21.52
N GLY A 199 -4.53 0.17 22.59
CA GLY A 199 -5.75 -0.23 23.30
C GLY A 199 -7.05 0.18 22.60
N GLN A 200 -6.98 0.94 21.51
CA GLN A 200 -8.13 1.51 20.80
C GLN A 200 -8.80 0.46 19.91
N SER A 201 -9.92 0.77 19.26
CA SER A 201 -10.47 0.01 18.14
C SER A 201 -9.83 0.42 16.81
N VAL A 202 -9.99 -0.41 15.77
CA VAL A 202 -9.49 -0.09 14.42
C VAL A 202 -10.08 1.21 13.86
N LEU A 203 -11.30 1.58 14.28
CA LEU A 203 -11.94 2.82 13.88
C LEU A 203 -11.28 4.03 14.55
N GLU A 204 -11.05 3.94 15.87
CA GLU A 204 -10.37 4.98 16.65
C GLU A 204 -8.91 5.16 16.21
N ASP A 205 -8.24 4.09 15.76
CA ASP A 205 -6.89 4.17 15.18
C ASP A 205 -6.84 5.04 13.89
N GLN A 206 -7.98 5.41 13.28
CA GLN A 206 -7.99 6.39 12.18
C GLN A 206 -7.79 7.84 12.66
N HIS A 207 -7.91 8.12 13.96
CA HIS A 207 -7.59 9.42 14.54
C HIS A 207 -6.07 9.52 14.78
N LEU A 208 -5.34 10.08 13.80
CA LEU A 208 -3.86 10.08 13.79
C LEU A 208 -3.24 10.64 15.10
N GLY A 209 -3.80 11.73 15.65
CA GLY A 209 -3.30 12.29 16.91
C GLY A 209 -3.47 11.36 18.12
N ALA A 210 -4.55 10.58 18.15
CA ALA A 210 -4.83 9.64 19.24
C ALA A 210 -3.94 8.40 19.13
N LEU A 211 -3.76 7.90 17.90
CA LEU A 211 -2.83 6.82 17.59
C LEU A 211 -1.39 7.18 18.00
N LEU A 212 -0.93 8.39 17.67
CA LEU A 212 0.40 8.88 18.09
C LEU A 212 0.50 9.02 19.61
N ALA A 213 -0.57 9.46 20.28
CA ALA A 213 -0.62 9.56 21.73
C ALA A 213 -0.49 8.19 22.42
N TRP A 214 -0.96 7.10 21.79
CA TRP A 214 -0.70 5.74 22.28
C TRP A 214 0.75 5.29 22.08
N ILE A 215 1.35 5.61 20.94
CA ILE A 215 2.70 5.16 20.56
C ILE A 215 3.79 5.92 21.33
N ALA A 216 3.63 7.24 21.40
CA ALA A 216 4.55 8.17 22.03
C ALA A 216 3.81 9.14 22.96
N PRO A 217 3.21 8.65 24.07
CA PRO A 217 2.53 9.51 25.03
C PRO A 217 3.52 10.49 25.68
N PRO A 218 3.05 11.67 26.11
CA PRO A 218 3.83 12.57 26.95
C PRO A 218 4.38 11.85 28.20
N PRO A 219 5.57 12.23 28.70
CA PRO A 219 6.16 11.59 29.88
C PRO A 219 5.20 11.60 31.08
N GLY A 220 5.00 10.42 31.68
CA GLY A 220 4.15 10.25 32.87
C GLY A 220 2.64 10.18 32.60
N VAL A 221 2.20 10.29 31.34
CA VAL A 221 0.79 10.16 30.94
C VAL A 221 0.55 8.79 30.33
N ARG A 222 -0.56 8.13 30.66
CA ARG A 222 -0.94 6.88 29.99
C ARG A 222 -1.43 7.18 28.58
N GLY A 223 -1.12 6.30 27.64
CA GLY A 223 -1.53 6.41 26.24
C GLY A 223 -3.04 6.56 26.09
N GLN A 224 -3.83 5.88 26.92
CA GLN A 224 -5.29 6.03 26.94
C GLN A 224 -5.70 7.48 27.28
N ASP A 225 -5.23 8.03 28.39
CA ASP A 225 -5.57 9.40 28.81
C ASP A 225 -5.13 10.45 27.77
N ALA A 226 -3.96 10.24 27.17
CA ALA A 226 -3.43 11.11 26.12
C ALA A 226 -4.24 11.03 24.82
N ALA A 227 -4.70 9.83 24.44
CA ALA A 227 -5.55 9.61 23.28
C ALA A 227 -6.95 10.21 23.48
N GLU A 228 -7.57 9.97 24.64
CA GLU A 228 -8.85 10.59 25.02
C GLU A 228 -8.75 12.12 24.99
N HIS A 229 -7.62 12.67 25.47
CA HIS A 229 -7.35 14.10 25.36
C HIS A 229 -7.25 14.56 23.89
N ALA A 230 -6.52 13.83 23.04
CA ALA A 230 -6.41 14.18 21.63
C ALA A 230 -7.79 14.20 20.93
N GLU A 231 -8.66 13.24 21.23
CA GLU A 231 -9.98 13.12 20.59
C GLU A 231 -10.99 14.16 21.10
N ALA A 232 -10.97 14.47 22.40
CA ALA A 232 -12.07 15.20 23.03
C ALA A 232 -11.70 16.61 23.53
N ALA A 233 -10.41 16.93 23.71
CA ALA A 233 -10.03 18.19 24.34
C ALA A 233 -10.39 19.38 23.44
N ARG A 234 -11.14 20.31 24.01
CA ARG A 234 -11.52 21.57 23.37
C ARG A 234 -10.85 22.77 24.04
N ASP A 235 -10.69 23.84 23.28
CA ASP A 235 -10.24 25.13 23.79
C ASP A 235 -11.42 25.95 24.39
N GLY A 236 -11.13 27.17 24.85
CA GLY A 236 -12.15 28.07 25.40
C GLY A 236 -13.22 28.52 24.39
N GLY A 237 -12.95 28.41 23.09
CA GLY A 237 -13.91 28.67 22.00
C GLY A 237 -14.74 27.44 21.62
N GLY A 238 -14.50 26.29 22.26
CA GLY A 238 -15.15 25.02 21.96
C GLY A 238 -14.62 24.35 20.69
N GLN A 239 -13.42 24.70 20.22
CA GLN A 239 -12.76 24.05 19.08
C GLN A 239 -11.88 22.90 19.55
N LEU A 240 -11.77 21.83 18.75
CA LEU A 240 -10.88 20.72 19.07
C LEU A 240 -9.42 21.18 19.08
N ARG A 241 -8.65 20.73 20.08
CA ARG A 241 -7.20 20.98 20.17
C ARG A 241 -6.41 20.13 19.18
N CYS A 242 -6.90 18.94 18.86
CA CYS A 242 -6.41 18.10 17.79
C CYS A 242 -7.52 17.96 16.75
N PRO A 243 -7.47 18.73 15.65
CA PRO A 243 -8.42 18.57 14.56
C PRO A 243 -8.37 17.15 13.97
N PRO A 244 -9.49 16.66 13.40
CA PRO A 244 -9.49 15.39 12.67
C PRO A 244 -8.44 15.38 11.56
N ALA A 245 -7.79 14.24 11.35
CA ALA A 245 -6.71 14.06 10.39
C ALA A 245 -7.20 13.95 8.92
N GLY A 246 -8.12 14.82 8.53
CA GLY A 246 -8.68 14.98 7.18
C GLY A 246 -9.30 13.70 6.56
N PRO A 247 -10.02 13.84 5.44
CA PRO A 247 -10.42 15.08 4.79
C PRO A 247 -11.62 15.78 5.45
N ALA A 248 -12.26 15.16 6.45
CA ALA A 248 -13.40 15.75 7.16
C ALA A 248 -12.98 16.81 8.20
N THR A 249 -13.89 17.74 8.48
CA THR A 249 -13.78 18.83 9.46
C THR A 249 -14.63 18.56 10.72
N ASP A 250 -14.33 19.25 11.83
CA ASP A 250 -15.17 19.24 13.03
C ASP A 250 -16.42 20.12 12.82
N PRO A 251 -17.63 19.64 13.16
CA PRO A 251 -18.84 20.45 13.00
C PRO A 251 -18.83 21.78 13.76
N ALA A 252 -18.13 21.88 14.90
CA ALA A 252 -18.05 23.16 15.62
C ALA A 252 -17.13 24.16 14.91
N PHE A 253 -16.08 23.69 14.23
CA PHE A 253 -15.26 24.50 13.34
C PHE A 253 -16.09 25.02 12.16
N ASP A 254 -16.80 24.11 11.48
CA ASP A 254 -17.59 24.46 10.30
C ASP A 254 -18.66 25.52 10.61
N ASN A 255 -19.44 25.29 11.66
CA ASN A 255 -20.59 26.14 11.97
C ASN A 255 -20.21 27.46 12.65
N ARG A 256 -19.17 27.48 13.49
CA ARG A 256 -18.86 28.65 14.32
C ARG A 256 -17.75 29.52 13.77
N LEU A 257 -16.85 28.97 12.95
CA LEU A 257 -15.69 29.69 12.42
C LEU A 257 -15.72 29.79 10.90
N LEU A 258 -15.79 28.64 10.21
CA LEU A 258 -15.67 28.61 8.76
C LEU A 258 -16.88 29.27 8.06
N ALA A 259 -18.10 28.92 8.43
CA ALA A 259 -19.31 29.49 7.80
C ALA A 259 -19.40 31.02 7.94
N PRO A 260 -19.15 31.63 9.12
CA PRO A 260 -19.05 33.08 9.24
C PRO A 260 -17.94 33.71 8.38
N ALA A 261 -16.75 33.10 8.31
CA ALA A 261 -15.65 33.60 7.49
C ALA A 261 -15.99 33.54 5.98
N MET A 262 -16.61 32.46 5.53
CA MET A 262 -17.12 32.33 4.16
C MET A 262 -18.20 33.37 3.86
N ALA A 263 -19.14 33.62 4.78
CA ALA A 263 -20.16 34.66 4.58
C ALA A 263 -19.55 36.07 4.45
N ARG A 264 -18.44 36.34 5.15
CA ARG A 264 -17.68 37.58 5.01
C ARG A 264 -16.95 37.67 3.68
N TYR A 265 -16.43 36.54 3.19
CA TYR A 265 -15.85 36.43 1.85
C TYR A 265 -16.89 36.69 0.76
N ASP A 266 -18.07 36.09 0.87
CA ASP A 266 -19.20 36.31 -0.06
C ASP A 266 -19.67 37.77 -0.05
N ALA A 267 -19.58 38.45 1.09
CA ALA A 267 -19.88 39.87 1.22
C ALA A 267 -18.78 40.80 0.68
N GLY A 268 -17.68 40.24 0.14
CA GLY A 268 -16.56 41.00 -0.43
C GLY A 268 -15.79 41.84 0.58
N LEU A 269 -15.78 41.44 1.86
CA LEU A 269 -15.12 42.21 2.90
C LEU A 269 -13.58 42.12 2.79
N PRO A 270 -12.85 43.24 2.96
CA PRO A 270 -11.40 43.21 2.96
C PRO A 270 -10.83 42.24 4.00
N GLY A 271 -9.89 41.39 3.58
CA GLY A 271 -9.20 40.43 4.45
C GLY A 271 -9.95 39.11 4.70
N ALA A 272 -11.19 38.92 4.20
CA ALA A 272 -11.96 37.71 4.50
C ALA A 272 -11.34 36.44 3.87
N ALA A 273 -10.69 36.56 2.70
CA ALA A 273 -9.97 35.44 2.10
C ALA A 273 -8.80 34.96 2.98
N GLU A 274 -8.06 35.91 3.57
CA GLU A 274 -6.95 35.62 4.49
C GLU A 274 -7.44 35.04 5.82
N GLU A 275 -8.62 35.47 6.28
CA GLU A 275 -9.31 34.89 7.43
C GLU A 275 -9.63 33.40 7.18
N VAL A 276 -10.21 33.05 6.03
CA VAL A 276 -10.43 31.64 5.66
C VAL A 276 -9.11 30.89 5.55
N ARG A 277 -8.09 31.47 4.93
CA ARG A 277 -6.76 30.86 4.80
C ARG A 277 -6.16 30.51 6.17
N THR A 278 -6.20 31.46 7.11
CA THR A 278 -5.71 31.28 8.49
C THR A 278 -6.48 30.17 9.21
N LEU A 279 -7.81 30.13 9.07
CA LEU A 279 -8.64 29.08 9.67
C LEU A 279 -8.30 27.70 9.11
N VAL A 280 -8.18 27.57 7.79
CA VAL A 280 -7.83 26.30 7.14
C VAL A 280 -6.43 25.84 7.55
N GLU A 281 -5.46 26.75 7.63
CA GLU A 281 -4.10 26.43 8.13
C GLU A 281 -4.15 25.88 9.56
N SER A 282 -4.96 26.49 10.44
CA SER A 282 -5.10 26.04 11.84
C SER A 282 -5.62 24.60 11.96
N GLN A 283 -6.40 24.11 10.99
CA GLN A 283 -6.91 22.74 10.97
C GLN A 283 -5.90 21.76 10.36
N LEU A 284 -5.16 22.20 9.34
CA LEU A 284 -4.23 21.35 8.60
C LEU A 284 -2.88 21.17 9.29
N ARG A 285 -2.35 22.23 9.93
CA ARG A 285 -0.99 22.23 10.48
C ARG A 285 -0.77 21.17 11.57
N PRO A 286 -1.67 20.94 12.54
CA PRO A 286 -1.49 19.88 13.53
C PRO A 286 -1.40 18.49 12.88
N THR A 287 -2.19 18.23 11.85
CA THR A 287 -2.16 16.96 11.11
C THR A 287 -0.86 16.81 10.31
N TRP A 288 -0.39 17.88 9.70
CA TRP A 288 0.91 17.92 9.01
C TRP A 288 2.05 17.54 9.95
N ASP A 289 2.13 18.18 11.12
CA ASP A 289 3.16 17.91 12.11
C ASP A 289 3.07 16.46 12.64
N ALA A 290 1.84 15.94 12.82
CA ALA A 290 1.58 14.55 13.21
C ALA A 290 2.06 13.53 12.16
N VAL A 291 1.86 13.81 10.86
CA VAL A 291 2.39 12.93 9.80
C VAL A 291 3.91 12.87 9.87
N TRP A 292 4.59 14.01 10.03
CA TRP A 292 6.05 14.03 10.16
C TRP A 292 6.55 13.34 11.43
N GLN A 293 5.86 13.49 12.56
CA GLN A 293 6.15 12.71 13.76
C GLN A 293 6.04 11.19 13.51
N GLY A 294 5.02 10.76 12.77
CA GLY A 294 4.87 9.35 12.37
C GLY A 294 6.02 8.87 11.46
N ILE A 295 6.46 9.71 10.52
CA ILE A 295 7.65 9.44 9.68
C ILE A 295 8.89 9.26 10.56
N ASP A 296 9.12 10.14 11.54
CA ASP A 296 10.27 10.06 12.45
C ASP A 296 10.27 8.76 13.26
N LEU A 297 9.10 8.34 13.78
CA LEU A 297 8.95 7.07 14.49
C LEU A 297 9.27 5.86 13.60
N LEU A 298 8.78 5.86 12.36
CA LEU A 298 9.04 4.78 11.39
C LEU A 298 10.50 4.75 10.91
N ARG A 299 11.18 5.91 10.86
CA ARG A 299 12.63 5.99 10.57
C ARG A 299 13.48 5.45 11.71
N GLY A 300 12.95 5.43 12.94
CA GLY A 300 13.60 4.80 14.09
C GLY A 300 13.66 3.27 14.02
N LEU A 301 12.90 2.64 13.12
CA LEU A 301 12.91 1.20 12.93
C LEU A 301 13.91 0.78 11.84
N PRO A 302 14.66 -0.33 12.05
CA PRO A 302 15.49 -0.89 10.98
C PRO A 302 14.61 -1.35 9.81
N GLU A 303 15.12 -1.23 8.59
CA GLU A 303 14.39 -1.66 7.39
C GLU A 303 14.43 -3.18 7.23
N GLY A 304 13.28 -3.78 6.91
CA GLY A 304 13.19 -5.23 6.67
C GLY A 304 13.96 -5.65 5.41
N ALA A 305 14.56 -6.83 5.44
CA ALA A 305 15.50 -7.30 4.41
C ALA A 305 14.92 -7.30 2.99
N ARG A 306 13.62 -7.55 2.82
CA ARG A 306 12.97 -7.63 1.51
C ARG A 306 12.22 -6.37 1.12
N VAL A 307 12.32 -5.28 1.88
CA VAL A 307 11.70 -4.00 1.52
C VAL A 307 12.22 -3.49 0.19
N ALA A 308 13.53 -3.60 -0.06
CA ALA A 308 14.15 -3.20 -1.32
C ALA A 308 13.56 -3.93 -2.54
N ASP A 309 13.29 -5.24 -2.42
CA ASP A 309 12.65 -6.03 -3.49
C ASP A 309 11.23 -5.55 -3.77
N ARG A 310 10.48 -5.17 -2.73
CA ARG A 310 9.14 -4.60 -2.88
C ARG A 310 9.20 -3.23 -3.54
N TRP A 311 10.14 -2.40 -3.12
CA TRP A 311 10.35 -1.08 -3.69
C TRP A 311 10.73 -1.14 -5.16
N ARG A 312 11.58 -2.09 -5.56
CA ARG A 312 11.92 -2.32 -6.97
C ARG A 312 10.68 -2.63 -7.82
N ARG A 313 9.67 -3.32 -7.28
CA ARG A 313 8.39 -3.55 -8.00
C ARG A 313 7.56 -2.28 -8.14
N ASP A 314 7.60 -1.38 -7.17
CA ASP A 314 6.98 -0.06 -7.27
C ASP A 314 7.71 0.83 -8.29
N ARG A 315 9.05 0.79 -8.33
CA ARG A 315 9.84 1.42 -9.41
C ARG A 315 9.40 0.92 -10.78
N TRP A 316 9.30 -0.40 -10.98
CA TRP A 316 8.77 -0.97 -12.23
C TRP A 316 7.37 -0.47 -12.57
N SER A 317 6.49 -0.37 -11.57
CA SER A 317 5.14 0.15 -11.76
C SER A 317 5.14 1.62 -12.19
N TYR A 318 5.98 2.44 -11.56
CA TYR A 318 6.15 3.86 -11.88
C TYR A 318 6.73 4.03 -13.29
N THR A 319 7.84 3.36 -13.62
CA THR A 319 8.47 3.33 -14.94
C THR A 319 7.46 2.98 -16.03
N ALA A 320 6.72 1.87 -15.85
CA ALA A 320 5.72 1.44 -16.81
C ALA A 320 4.57 2.44 -16.95
N HIS A 321 4.24 3.23 -15.92
CA HIS A 321 3.22 4.28 -16.06
C HIS A 321 3.76 5.52 -16.75
N ARG A 322 4.97 5.97 -16.39
CA ARG A 322 5.71 7.05 -17.05
C ARG A 322 5.81 6.79 -18.55
N ASP A 323 6.19 5.59 -18.95
CA ASP A 323 6.39 5.23 -20.36
C ASP A 323 5.08 5.33 -21.15
N ARG A 324 3.96 4.87 -20.57
CA ARG A 324 2.63 5.02 -21.17
C ARG A 324 2.24 6.49 -21.33
N ILE A 325 2.55 7.33 -20.35
CA ILE A 325 2.30 8.78 -20.45
C ILE A 325 3.15 9.39 -21.57
N ARG A 326 4.45 9.08 -21.63
CA ARG A 326 5.39 9.57 -22.66
C ARG A 326 5.02 9.09 -24.06
N ALA A 327 4.52 7.87 -24.19
CA ALA A 327 4.01 7.32 -25.45
C ALA A 327 2.68 7.96 -25.91
N GLY A 328 2.10 8.87 -25.11
CA GLY A 328 0.84 9.52 -25.45
C GLY A 328 -0.37 8.59 -25.35
N GLU A 329 -0.27 7.49 -24.59
CA GLU A 329 -1.40 6.58 -24.41
C GLU A 329 -2.60 7.30 -23.79
N PRO A 330 -3.84 6.85 -24.07
CA PRO A 330 -5.03 7.44 -23.48
C PRO A 330 -5.04 7.32 -21.94
N PRO A 331 -5.87 8.13 -21.25
CA PRO A 331 -6.10 7.98 -19.82
C PRO A 331 -6.61 6.59 -19.47
N GLN A 332 -6.34 6.13 -18.25
CA GLN A 332 -6.82 4.84 -17.75
C GLN A 332 -8.36 4.79 -17.83
N PRO A 333 -8.96 3.66 -18.25
CA PRO A 333 -10.38 3.57 -18.50
C PRO A 333 -11.22 3.85 -17.23
N ARG A 334 -12.50 4.19 -17.41
CA ARG A 334 -13.44 4.39 -16.29
C ARG A 334 -13.75 3.07 -15.58
N GLN A 335 -13.88 2.00 -16.35
CA GLN A 335 -14.17 0.66 -15.90
C GLN A 335 -13.15 -0.28 -16.54
N ASP A 336 -12.64 -1.23 -15.76
CA ASP A 336 -11.81 -2.29 -16.31
C ASP A 336 -12.70 -3.30 -17.03
N ASP A 337 -12.23 -3.85 -18.14
CA ASP A 337 -12.83 -5.06 -18.72
C ASP A 337 -12.63 -6.26 -17.78
N ALA A 338 -13.37 -7.34 -18.01
CA ALA A 338 -13.36 -8.51 -17.14
C ALA A 338 -11.98 -9.17 -17.01
N VAL A 339 -11.20 -9.24 -18.09
CA VAL A 339 -9.86 -9.84 -18.07
C VAL A 339 -8.90 -8.96 -17.27
N THR A 340 -8.89 -7.66 -17.52
CA THR A 340 -8.10 -6.68 -16.76
C THR A 340 -8.45 -6.72 -15.27
N ALA A 341 -9.74 -6.77 -14.92
CA ALA A 341 -10.20 -6.85 -13.54
C ALA A 341 -9.73 -8.17 -12.87
N ALA A 342 -9.87 -9.30 -13.55
CA ALA A 342 -9.41 -10.61 -13.05
C ALA A 342 -7.88 -10.66 -12.89
N GLN A 343 -7.12 -10.10 -13.83
CA GLN A 343 -5.67 -9.99 -13.75
C GLN A 343 -5.24 -9.15 -12.54
N LYS A 344 -5.88 -8.00 -12.32
CA LYS A 344 -5.61 -7.15 -11.15
C LYS A 344 -5.92 -7.87 -9.84
N LEU A 345 -7.01 -8.64 -9.78
CA LEU A 345 -7.38 -9.42 -8.59
C LEU A 345 -6.34 -10.51 -8.31
N SER A 346 -6.02 -11.34 -9.30
CA SER A 346 -5.01 -12.40 -9.19
C SER A 346 -3.63 -11.85 -8.80
N ALA A 347 -3.24 -10.70 -9.36
CA ALA A 347 -2.01 -10.00 -8.99
C ALA A 347 -2.03 -9.51 -7.53
N ARG A 348 -3.17 -9.02 -7.03
CA ARG A 348 -3.33 -8.57 -5.64
C ARG A 348 -3.29 -9.74 -4.66
N GLU A 349 -3.91 -10.87 -4.98
CA GLU A 349 -3.86 -12.10 -4.17
C GLU A 349 -2.42 -12.63 -4.08
N SER A 350 -1.73 -12.70 -5.23
CA SER A 350 -0.32 -13.10 -5.29
C SER A 350 0.56 -12.14 -4.48
N ALA A 351 0.31 -10.83 -4.58
CA ALA A 351 1.03 -9.82 -3.82
C ALA A 351 0.76 -9.93 -2.30
N GLN A 352 -0.47 -10.25 -1.88
CA GLN A 352 -0.81 -10.47 -0.47
C GLN A 352 -0.05 -11.68 0.08
N ALA A 353 -0.12 -12.82 -0.61
CA ALA A 353 0.53 -14.04 -0.17
C ALA A 353 2.06 -13.87 -0.10
N GLN A 354 2.64 -13.17 -1.08
CA GLN A 354 4.07 -12.86 -1.07
C GLN A 354 4.42 -11.88 0.06
N LEU A 355 3.62 -10.84 0.28
CA LEU A 355 3.86 -9.90 1.36
C LEU A 355 3.87 -10.60 2.72
N ASP A 356 2.82 -11.38 3.00
CA ASP A 356 2.66 -12.14 4.24
C ASP A 356 3.85 -13.04 4.52
N ALA A 357 4.35 -13.74 3.49
CA ALA A 357 5.52 -14.59 3.60
C ALA A 357 6.80 -13.78 3.87
N GLN A 358 7.00 -12.68 3.14
CA GLN A 358 8.19 -11.85 3.29
C GLN A 358 8.24 -11.14 4.64
N GLU A 359 7.13 -10.58 5.13
CA GLU A 359 7.08 -9.92 6.44
C GLU A 359 7.38 -10.94 7.56
N ALA A 360 6.87 -12.17 7.47
CA ALA A 360 7.21 -13.24 8.41
C ALA A 360 8.70 -13.62 8.38
N LEU A 361 9.31 -13.68 7.19
CA LEU A 361 10.72 -14.02 7.05
C LEU A 361 11.67 -12.89 7.46
N ASP A 362 11.22 -11.65 7.37
CA ASP A 362 12.00 -10.46 7.72
C ASP A 362 11.93 -10.14 9.23
N ASP A 363 10.92 -10.64 9.95
CA ASP A 363 10.60 -10.20 11.31
C ASP A 363 10.22 -11.34 12.27
N ALA A 364 10.96 -11.41 13.38
CA ALA A 364 10.77 -12.44 14.39
C ALA A 364 9.39 -12.37 15.09
N LEU A 365 8.80 -11.19 15.28
CA LEU A 365 7.46 -11.06 15.90
C LEU A 365 6.37 -11.54 14.95
N VAL A 366 6.49 -11.21 13.66
CA VAL A 366 5.57 -11.70 12.63
C VAL A 366 5.71 -13.22 12.47
N MET A 367 6.93 -13.76 12.47
CA MET A 367 7.16 -15.21 12.47
C MET A 367 6.59 -15.90 13.72
N ALA A 368 6.71 -15.28 14.90
CA ALA A 368 6.16 -15.82 16.13
C ALA A 368 4.63 -15.98 16.03
N ALA A 369 3.94 -15.03 15.39
CA ALA A 369 2.50 -15.12 15.17
C ALA A 369 2.14 -16.31 14.26
N ARG A 370 2.92 -16.52 13.19
CA ARG A 370 2.77 -17.68 12.28
C ARG A 370 3.04 -18.99 13.00
N ARG A 371 4.05 -19.05 13.87
CA ARG A 371 4.35 -20.23 14.70
C ARG A 371 3.21 -20.58 15.65
N LEU A 372 2.63 -19.57 16.31
CA LEU A 372 1.51 -19.75 17.23
C LEU A 372 0.22 -20.19 16.52
N ALA A 373 -0.01 -19.71 15.30
CA ALA A 373 -1.09 -20.17 14.44
C ALA A 373 -0.88 -21.61 13.94
N GLY A 374 0.32 -22.17 14.11
CA GLY A 374 0.71 -23.48 13.59
C GLY A 374 1.03 -23.47 12.10
N GLU A 375 1.31 -22.30 11.51
CA GLU A 375 1.68 -22.10 10.10
C GLU A 375 3.22 -22.11 9.88
N ALA A 376 3.97 -22.15 10.97
CA ALA A 376 5.43 -22.27 10.98
C ALA A 376 5.88 -23.03 12.24
N LEU A 377 7.13 -23.48 12.24
CA LEU A 377 7.77 -24.10 13.39
C LEU A 377 9.25 -23.73 13.45
N HIS A 378 9.76 -23.63 14.66
CA HIS A 378 11.17 -23.50 14.97
C HIS A 378 11.60 -24.70 15.81
N GLY A 379 12.66 -25.39 15.40
CA GLY A 379 13.16 -26.55 16.11
C GLY A 379 14.67 -26.72 16.01
N THR A 380 15.21 -27.55 16.88
CA THR A 380 16.63 -27.96 16.85
C THR A 380 16.74 -29.29 16.16
N VAL A 381 17.67 -29.41 15.20
CA VAL A 381 17.98 -30.67 14.51
C VAL A 381 18.67 -31.61 15.49
N THR A 382 18.16 -32.84 15.59
CA THR A 382 18.72 -33.88 16.48
C THR A 382 19.46 -34.95 15.72
N ALA A 383 19.00 -35.28 14.51
CA ALA A 383 19.63 -36.28 13.65
C ALA A 383 19.40 -35.97 12.17
N VAL A 384 20.33 -36.41 11.35
CA VAL A 384 20.26 -36.28 9.89
C VAL A 384 20.69 -37.59 9.26
N GLU A 385 19.78 -38.20 8.49
CA GLU A 385 20.03 -39.44 7.79
C GLU A 385 20.02 -39.19 6.28
N MET A 386 21.12 -39.50 5.61
CA MET A 386 21.20 -39.35 4.16
C MET A 386 20.38 -40.44 3.47
N ALA A 387 19.35 -40.04 2.74
CA ALA A 387 18.60 -40.90 1.83
C ALA A 387 18.62 -40.35 0.40
N TYR A 388 18.18 -41.17 -0.57
CA TYR A 388 18.18 -40.82 -1.98
C TYR A 388 16.84 -41.21 -2.62
N SER A 389 16.41 -40.45 -3.63
CA SER A 389 15.20 -40.77 -4.40
C SER A 389 15.41 -42.02 -5.27
N GLU A 390 14.36 -42.81 -5.42
CA GLU A 390 14.32 -43.92 -6.36
C GLU A 390 14.18 -43.38 -7.80
N GLY A 391 15.08 -43.76 -8.70
CA GLY A 391 15.06 -43.33 -10.09
C GLY A 391 16.38 -43.52 -10.83
N ARG A 392 16.38 -43.29 -12.15
CA ARG A 392 17.55 -43.49 -13.03
C ARG A 392 18.78 -42.65 -12.63
N ARG A 393 18.55 -41.50 -11.98
CA ARG A 393 19.59 -40.67 -11.36
C ARG A 393 19.17 -40.37 -9.91
N PRO A 394 19.67 -41.11 -8.92
CA PRO A 394 19.32 -40.89 -7.52
C PRO A 394 19.69 -39.48 -7.06
N MET A 395 18.72 -38.75 -6.55
CA MET A 395 18.89 -37.40 -6.00
C MET A 395 18.85 -37.44 -4.47
N PRO A 396 19.64 -36.62 -3.76
CA PRO A 396 19.57 -36.55 -2.31
C PRO A 396 18.15 -36.26 -1.80
N ARG A 397 17.73 -37.02 -0.79
CA ARG A 397 16.49 -36.87 0.00
C ARG A 397 16.77 -37.05 1.50
N PRO A 398 17.68 -36.29 2.12
CA PRO A 398 17.98 -36.42 3.55
C PRO A 398 16.73 -36.35 4.42
N LEU A 399 16.67 -37.21 5.42
CA LEU A 399 15.70 -37.16 6.51
C LEU A 399 16.32 -36.37 7.65
N VAL A 400 15.64 -35.31 8.08
CA VAL A 400 16.07 -34.44 9.17
C VAL A 400 15.08 -34.63 10.31
N THR A 401 15.58 -35.12 11.44
CA THR A 401 14.83 -35.23 12.68
C THR A 401 15.05 -33.96 13.48
N LEU A 402 13.96 -33.34 13.92
CA LEU A 402 13.99 -32.09 14.67
C LEU A 402 13.07 -32.15 15.88
N ARG A 403 13.47 -31.44 16.94
CA ARG A 403 12.70 -31.27 18.16
C ARG A 403 12.19 -29.84 18.26
N THR A 404 10.89 -29.67 18.45
CA THR A 404 10.22 -28.36 18.55
C THR A 404 9.22 -28.33 19.71
N ALA A 405 9.02 -27.14 20.29
CA ALA A 405 7.93 -26.87 21.22
C ALA A 405 6.66 -26.34 20.51
N ASP A 406 6.77 -26.00 19.23
CA ASP A 406 5.65 -25.50 18.44
C ASP A 406 4.66 -26.63 18.10
N ARG A 407 3.44 -26.23 17.74
CA ARG A 407 2.36 -27.15 17.35
C ARG A 407 1.92 -26.86 15.91
N PRO A 408 2.75 -27.18 14.91
CA PRO A 408 2.42 -26.94 13.52
C PRO A 408 1.23 -27.80 13.07
N GLN A 409 0.41 -27.27 12.17
CA GLN A 409 -0.73 -27.97 11.59
C GLN A 409 -0.25 -28.85 10.43
N LEU A 410 0.36 -29.98 10.77
CA LEU A 410 0.91 -30.92 9.79
C LEU A 410 -0.12 -32.02 9.46
N ASP A 411 -0.48 -32.12 8.18
CA ASP A 411 -1.17 -33.28 7.61
C ASP A 411 -0.16 -34.25 6.95
N GLY A 412 -0.63 -35.42 6.52
CA GLY A 412 0.23 -36.40 5.86
C GLY A 412 0.82 -35.85 4.56
N ASN A 413 2.15 -35.73 4.49
CA ASN A 413 2.93 -35.10 3.40
C ASN A 413 2.84 -33.56 3.30
N ALA A 414 2.58 -32.85 4.39
CA ALA A 414 2.66 -31.39 4.43
C ALA A 414 3.97 -30.86 3.82
N LYS A 415 3.88 -29.86 2.94
CA LYS A 415 5.07 -29.20 2.37
C LYS A 415 5.59 -28.14 3.33
N LEU A 416 6.90 -28.12 3.46
CA LEU A 416 7.63 -27.22 4.35
C LEU A 416 8.63 -26.41 3.53
N HIS A 417 8.82 -25.16 3.90
CA HIS A 417 9.72 -24.22 3.24
C HIS A 417 10.65 -23.58 4.27
N ARG A 418 11.94 -23.44 3.96
CA ARG A 418 12.88 -22.64 4.76
C ARG A 418 13.76 -21.76 3.89
N GLY A 419 14.14 -20.60 4.40
CA GLY A 419 15.10 -19.73 3.75
C GLY A 419 16.52 -20.21 4.05
N LEU A 420 17.38 -20.23 3.04
CA LEU A 420 18.81 -20.45 3.20
C LEU A 420 19.55 -19.11 3.27
N ALA A 421 20.77 -19.13 3.82
CA ALA A 421 21.59 -17.92 3.98
C ALA A 421 21.94 -17.23 2.64
N ASP A 422 21.91 -17.97 1.53
CA ASP A 422 22.13 -17.47 0.18
C ASP A 422 20.86 -16.92 -0.49
N GLY A 423 19.76 -16.80 0.26
CA GLY A 423 18.48 -16.27 -0.21
C GLY A 423 17.60 -17.30 -0.95
N ARG A 424 18.08 -18.53 -1.19
CA ARG A 424 17.27 -19.57 -1.81
C ARG A 424 16.24 -20.13 -0.83
N SER A 425 15.10 -20.55 -1.35
CA SER A 425 14.13 -21.33 -0.59
C SER A 425 14.42 -22.82 -0.74
N GLN A 426 14.42 -23.54 0.37
CA GLN A 426 14.54 -24.99 0.41
C GLN A 426 13.19 -25.60 0.76
N THR A 427 12.82 -26.67 0.04
CA THR A 427 11.59 -27.41 0.27
C THR A 427 11.85 -28.72 1.00
N ALA A 428 10.91 -29.09 1.86
CA ALA A 428 10.85 -30.38 2.54
C ALA A 428 9.41 -30.90 2.60
N GLU A 429 9.26 -32.17 2.93
CA GLU A 429 7.97 -32.83 3.14
C GLU A 429 7.94 -33.43 4.54
N PHE A 430 6.83 -33.26 5.25
CA PHE A 430 6.61 -33.93 6.52
C PHE A 430 6.43 -35.43 6.31
N VAL A 431 7.18 -36.24 7.07
CA VAL A 431 7.13 -37.70 6.98
C VAL A 431 6.31 -38.29 8.12
N ALA A 432 6.70 -37.98 9.36
CA ALA A 432 6.07 -38.53 10.55
C ALA A 432 6.48 -37.75 11.81
N TYR A 433 5.68 -37.90 12.87
CA TYR A 433 6.12 -37.60 14.22
C TYR A 433 7.12 -38.66 14.68
N GLY A 434 8.24 -38.23 15.25
CA GLY A 434 9.31 -39.13 15.72
C GLY A 434 8.91 -39.86 17.01
N ALA A 435 9.51 -41.03 17.21
CA ALA A 435 9.25 -41.87 18.39
C ALA A 435 9.98 -41.39 19.67
N GLU A 436 10.95 -40.48 19.55
CA GLU A 436 11.84 -40.03 20.64
C GLU A 436 11.19 -39.07 21.64
N GLY A 437 9.87 -38.89 21.58
CA GLY A 437 9.09 -38.09 22.53
C GLY A 437 8.26 -37.00 21.86
N PRO A 438 7.39 -36.33 22.63
CA PRO A 438 6.51 -35.28 22.12
C PRO A 438 7.30 -34.13 21.48
N GLY A 439 6.84 -33.63 20.34
CA GLY A 439 7.49 -32.53 19.61
C GLY A 439 8.65 -32.95 18.71
N THR A 440 8.88 -34.25 18.52
CA THR A 440 9.84 -34.77 17.53
C THR A 440 9.17 -34.90 16.17
N LEU A 441 9.78 -34.35 15.13
CA LEU A 441 9.29 -34.35 13.75
C LEU A 441 10.38 -34.87 12.82
N VAL A 442 10.01 -35.66 11.81
CA VAL A 442 10.90 -36.07 10.73
C VAL A 442 10.43 -35.41 9.44
N VAL A 443 11.35 -34.66 8.82
CA VAL A 443 11.10 -33.97 7.55
C VAL A 443 12.09 -34.45 6.50
N ARG A 444 11.62 -34.65 5.27
CA ARG A 444 12.44 -35.08 4.14
C ARG A 444 12.76 -33.87 3.26
N LEU A 445 14.03 -33.54 3.07
CA LEU A 445 14.42 -32.49 2.14
C LEU A 445 14.14 -32.94 0.70
N THR A 446 13.47 -32.09 -0.10
CA THR A 446 13.09 -32.39 -1.48
C THR A 446 13.74 -31.48 -2.51
N GLY A 447 14.11 -30.26 -2.12
CA GLY A 447 14.71 -29.25 -2.99
C GLY A 447 15.86 -28.49 -2.32
N GLY A 448 16.40 -27.47 -3.01
CA GLY A 448 17.37 -26.52 -2.44
C GLY A 448 18.73 -27.10 -2.00
N MET A 449 19.17 -28.22 -2.58
CA MET A 449 20.46 -28.89 -2.26
C MET A 449 21.46 -28.87 -3.44
N GLY A 450 21.21 -28.04 -4.46
CA GLY A 450 21.97 -28.05 -5.71
C GLY A 450 21.49 -29.09 -6.72
N ARG A 451 22.23 -29.24 -7.83
CA ARG A 451 21.91 -30.17 -8.95
C ARG A 451 22.73 -31.47 -8.91
N GLY A 452 23.61 -31.61 -7.93
CA GLY A 452 24.56 -32.71 -7.78
C GLY A 452 24.02 -33.89 -6.98
N LYS A 453 24.78 -34.99 -6.97
CA LYS A 453 24.54 -36.14 -6.07
C LYS A 453 25.00 -35.85 -4.64
N THR A 454 25.96 -34.95 -4.47
CA THR A 454 26.37 -34.42 -3.17
C THR A 454 25.63 -33.09 -2.97
N PRO A 455 24.92 -32.92 -1.84
CA PRO A 455 24.32 -31.64 -1.50
C PRO A 455 25.36 -30.52 -1.45
N GLU A 456 24.98 -29.30 -1.85
CA GLU A 456 25.83 -28.13 -1.71
C GLU A 456 26.10 -27.82 -0.22
N PRO A 457 27.31 -27.35 0.15
CA PRO A 457 27.63 -26.99 1.52
C PRO A 457 26.61 -26.00 2.12
N GLY A 458 26.19 -26.23 3.37
CA GLY A 458 25.19 -25.42 4.06
C GLY A 458 23.72 -25.67 3.65
N SER A 459 23.46 -26.55 2.67
CA SER A 459 22.08 -26.87 2.27
C SER A 459 21.39 -27.90 3.15
N VAL A 460 22.14 -28.80 3.79
CA VAL A 460 21.63 -29.79 4.75
C VAL A 460 22.05 -29.32 6.13
N PRO A 461 21.12 -29.22 7.11
CA PRO A 461 21.49 -28.78 8.45
C PRO A 461 22.27 -29.88 9.18
N GLU A 462 22.95 -29.54 10.26
CA GLU A 462 23.69 -30.47 11.12
C GLU A 462 22.98 -30.66 12.48
N PRO A 463 23.21 -31.79 13.18
CA PRO A 463 22.72 -31.96 14.56
C PRO A 463 23.19 -30.82 15.46
N GLY A 464 22.25 -30.17 16.15
CA GLY A 464 22.47 -28.97 16.96
C GLY A 464 21.99 -27.68 16.29
N ASP A 465 21.78 -27.67 14.97
CA ASP A 465 21.32 -26.47 14.26
C ASP A 465 19.89 -26.09 14.62
N ALA A 466 19.65 -24.79 14.76
CA ALA A 466 18.33 -24.21 14.87
C ALA A 466 17.75 -23.94 13.47
N VAL A 467 16.58 -24.49 13.17
CA VAL A 467 15.93 -24.35 11.86
C VAL A 467 14.49 -23.86 12.00
N CYS A 468 14.11 -22.91 11.15
CA CYS A 468 12.74 -22.42 11.04
C CYS A 468 12.13 -22.91 9.72
N TRP A 469 11.01 -23.60 9.80
CA TRP A 469 10.23 -24.06 8.65
C TRP A 469 8.87 -23.38 8.63
N THR A 470 8.38 -23.07 7.44
CA THR A 470 7.06 -22.49 7.19
C THR A 470 6.22 -23.46 6.38
N LEU A 471 4.91 -23.47 6.59
CA LEU A 471 3.94 -24.25 5.82
C LEU A 471 3.41 -23.49 4.60
N PHE A 472 3.85 -22.25 4.42
CA PHE A 472 3.58 -21.41 3.27
C PHE A 472 4.82 -21.22 2.40
N GLU A 473 4.60 -21.03 1.10
CA GLU A 473 5.63 -20.75 0.12
C GLU A 473 6.18 -19.32 0.29
N HIS A 474 7.49 -19.14 0.07
CA HIS A 474 8.15 -17.83 0.20
C HIS A 474 7.97 -16.93 -1.04
N ALA A 475 7.67 -17.56 -2.18
CA ALA A 475 7.44 -16.91 -3.46
C ALA A 475 6.33 -17.65 -4.21
N PRO A 476 5.06 -17.53 -3.74
CA PRO A 476 3.94 -18.23 -4.34
C PRO A 476 3.81 -17.84 -5.81
N ARG A 477 3.58 -18.83 -6.67
CA ARG A 477 3.35 -18.59 -8.10
C ARG A 477 1.92 -18.11 -8.33
N GLY A 478 1.75 -17.24 -9.31
CA GLY A 478 0.44 -16.81 -9.78
C GLY A 478 -0.41 -17.98 -10.30
N GLY A 479 -1.72 -17.76 -10.30
CA GLY A 479 -2.70 -18.71 -10.81
C GLY A 479 -2.56 -19.03 -12.31
N PRO A 480 -3.42 -19.92 -12.84
CA PRO A 480 -3.43 -20.27 -14.26
C PRO A 480 -3.62 -19.03 -15.14
N GLY A 481 -3.15 -19.11 -16.39
CA GLY A 481 -3.33 -18.03 -17.36
C GLY A 481 -4.81 -17.73 -17.58
N LEU A 482 -5.14 -16.45 -17.73
CA LEU A 482 -6.47 -15.99 -18.12
C LEU A 482 -6.60 -16.04 -19.66
N PRO A 483 -7.82 -16.23 -20.19
CA PRO A 483 -8.06 -16.19 -21.63
C PRO A 483 -7.78 -14.80 -22.20
N ASP A 484 -7.55 -14.73 -23.51
CA ASP A 484 -7.49 -13.45 -24.22
C ASP A 484 -8.86 -12.74 -24.16
N PRO A 485 -8.92 -11.40 -24.25
CA PRO A 485 -10.18 -10.66 -24.16
C PRO A 485 -11.26 -11.14 -25.14
N GLU A 486 -10.84 -11.58 -26.34
CA GLU A 486 -11.72 -12.12 -27.39
C GLU A 486 -12.35 -13.47 -27.02
N ASP A 487 -11.68 -14.24 -26.15
CA ASP A 487 -12.12 -15.56 -25.65
C ASP A 487 -12.82 -15.47 -24.28
N THR A 488 -13.14 -14.25 -23.83
CA THR A 488 -13.86 -14.05 -22.57
C THR A 488 -15.26 -14.65 -22.67
N PRO A 489 -15.68 -15.52 -21.73
CA PRO A 489 -17.03 -16.09 -21.74
C PRO A 489 -18.11 -14.99 -21.83
N TRP A 490 -19.18 -15.23 -22.58
CA TRP A 490 -20.29 -14.27 -22.77
C TRP A 490 -20.92 -13.77 -21.46
N THR A 491 -20.81 -14.55 -20.39
CA THR A 491 -21.25 -14.19 -19.03
C THR A 491 -20.41 -13.08 -18.38
N HIS A 492 -19.22 -12.79 -18.93
CA HIS A 492 -18.24 -11.85 -18.38
C HIS A 492 -17.84 -10.76 -19.40
N GLY A 493 -17.93 -11.03 -20.71
CA GLY A 493 -17.66 -10.07 -21.79
C GLY A 493 -18.87 -9.26 -22.26
N GLY A 494 -20.06 -9.53 -21.74
CA GLY A 494 -21.33 -9.04 -22.31
C GLY A 494 -21.77 -9.84 -23.54
N PRO A 495 -23.00 -9.63 -24.05
CA PRO A 495 -23.50 -10.39 -25.19
C PRO A 495 -22.63 -10.16 -26.44
N PRO A 496 -22.38 -11.20 -27.26
CA PRO A 496 -21.60 -11.07 -28.48
C PRO A 496 -22.22 -10.00 -29.41
N PRO A 497 -21.40 -9.16 -30.07
CA PRO A 497 -21.89 -8.24 -31.08
C PRO A 497 -22.43 -9.06 -32.26
N GLY A 498 -23.74 -9.30 -32.26
CA GLY A 498 -24.40 -10.16 -33.24
C GLY A 498 -25.78 -10.70 -32.85
N THR A 499 -26.19 -10.57 -31.58
CA THR A 499 -27.53 -11.06 -31.14
C THR A 499 -28.61 -9.99 -31.11
N SER A 500 -28.28 -8.71 -31.25
CA SER A 500 -29.24 -7.66 -31.61
C SER A 500 -29.20 -7.48 -33.13
N GLY A 501 -30.22 -7.99 -33.81
CA GLY A 501 -30.39 -7.83 -35.25
C GLY A 501 -30.52 -6.35 -35.63
N THR A 502 -29.41 -5.68 -35.89
CA THR A 502 -29.36 -4.46 -36.71
C THR A 502 -27.96 -4.31 -37.25
N THR A 503 -27.90 -4.09 -38.56
CA THR A 503 -26.73 -4.00 -39.44
C THR A 503 -25.53 -3.24 -38.89
N GLY A 504 -24.37 -3.90 -38.89
CA GLY A 504 -23.11 -3.37 -39.44
C GLY A 504 -22.68 -1.96 -39.01
N ALA A 505 -22.59 -1.71 -37.72
CA ALA A 505 -21.72 -0.69 -37.15
C ALA A 505 -21.43 -1.09 -35.70
N THR A 506 -20.16 -1.03 -35.30
CA THR A 506 -19.79 -1.07 -33.88
C THR A 506 -20.69 -0.09 -33.14
N PRO A 507 -21.47 -0.50 -32.12
CA PRO A 507 -22.22 0.47 -31.36
C PRO A 507 -21.19 1.33 -30.65
N ILE A 508 -21.01 2.55 -31.13
CA ILE A 508 -20.43 3.62 -30.34
C ILE A 508 -21.27 3.61 -29.06
N PRO A 509 -20.68 3.39 -27.87
CA PRO A 509 -21.45 3.45 -26.64
C PRO A 509 -22.14 4.81 -26.65
N ALA A 510 -23.47 4.81 -26.49
CA ALA A 510 -24.22 6.04 -26.41
C ALA A 510 -23.51 6.95 -25.39
N PRO A 511 -23.22 8.23 -25.72
CA PRO A 511 -22.60 9.12 -24.76
C PRO A 511 -23.46 9.12 -23.50
N ASP A 512 -22.87 8.68 -22.40
CA ASP A 512 -23.58 8.49 -21.14
C ASP A 512 -24.12 9.83 -20.66
N THR A 513 -25.33 9.85 -20.11
CA THR A 513 -25.95 11.09 -19.64
C THR A 513 -25.11 11.66 -18.52
N VAL A 514 -24.73 12.94 -18.68
CA VAL A 514 -23.89 13.66 -17.72
C VAL A 514 -24.48 13.53 -16.33
N THR A 515 -23.73 12.90 -15.42
CA THR A 515 -24.15 12.73 -14.03
C THR A 515 -23.72 13.94 -13.22
N ALA A 516 -24.34 14.18 -12.05
CA ALA A 516 -23.90 15.23 -11.14
C ALA A 516 -22.41 15.08 -10.75
N GLU A 517 -21.86 13.86 -10.80
CA GLU A 517 -20.45 13.56 -10.55
C GLU A 517 -19.50 14.11 -11.64
N ASP A 518 -19.97 14.28 -12.89
CA ASP A 518 -19.15 14.83 -13.99
C ASP A 518 -18.99 16.36 -13.90
N PHE A 519 -19.84 17.02 -13.12
CA PHE A 519 -19.80 18.46 -12.83
C PHE A 519 -19.00 18.81 -11.56
N LEU A 520 -18.41 17.81 -10.87
CA LEU A 520 -17.55 18.00 -9.69
C LEU A 520 -16.14 18.48 -10.03
#